data_AF-A0A9Q3Q474-F1
#
_entry.id   AF-A0A9Q3Q474-F1
#
_cell.length_a   1.000
_cell.length_b   1.000
_cell.length_c   1.000
_cell.angle_alpha   90.00
_cell.angle_beta   90.00
_cell.angle_gamma   90.00
#
_symmetry.space_group_name_H-M   'P 1'
#
loop_
_entity.id
_entity.type
_entity.pdbx_description
1 polymer ?
#
loop_
_entity_poly.entity_id
_entity_poly.type
_entity_poly.pdbx_seq_one_letter_code
_entity_poly.pdbx_strand_id
1 'polypeptide(L)'
;MAHPAFRKFNEQETSQIAQISESLLIPRQIQAQLCSQRESDRPVILQDIYNQVKKIKKDKLQGRRPIDALIDTLKEENFVCSSARDAEGHITSLFFTHPLAVKVLHGFPHVILMDCTYKTNK
;
A
#
# COMPACT_ATOMS: atom_id res chain seq x y z
N MET A 1 12.89 6.82 -28.09
CA MET A 1 12.55 6.27 -26.76
C MET A 1 13.75 5.45 -26.26
N ALA A 2 14.25 5.71 -25.05
CA ALA A 2 15.37 4.96 -24.48
C ALA A 2 14.96 3.51 -24.13
N HIS A 3 15.83 2.55 -24.41
CA HIS A 3 15.59 1.13 -24.17
C HIS A 3 15.44 0.84 -22.66
N PRO A 4 14.52 -0.06 -22.22
CA PRO A 4 14.20 -0.27 -20.80
C PRO A 4 15.39 -0.59 -19.89
N ALA A 5 16.43 -1.25 -20.44
CA ALA A 5 17.67 -1.52 -19.71
C ALA A 5 18.38 -0.25 -19.21
N PHE A 6 18.29 0.86 -19.96
CA PHE A 6 18.84 2.16 -19.57
C PHE A 6 17.88 2.96 -18.69
N ARG A 7 16.68 2.44 -18.39
CA ARG A 7 15.64 3.08 -17.56
C ARG A 7 15.51 2.49 -16.14
N LYS A 8 16.50 1.74 -15.66
CA LYS A 8 16.54 1.23 -14.27
C LYS A 8 16.84 2.31 -13.23
N PHE A 9 16.10 2.35 -12.14
CA PHE A 9 16.40 3.26 -11.03
C PHE A 9 17.69 2.85 -10.32
N ASN A 10 18.47 3.83 -9.86
CA ASN A 10 19.63 3.57 -8.99
C ASN A 10 19.16 3.28 -7.54
N GLU A 11 20.09 2.97 -6.64
CA GLU A 11 19.76 2.62 -5.25
C GLU A 11 19.17 3.81 -4.45
N GLN A 12 19.66 5.03 -4.69
CA GLN A 12 19.15 6.24 -4.05
C GLN A 12 17.70 6.51 -4.47
N GLU A 13 17.43 6.46 -5.77
CA GLU A 13 16.11 6.64 -6.36
C GLU A 13 15.15 5.53 -5.90
N THR A 14 15.63 4.30 -5.77
CA THR A 14 14.83 3.18 -5.25
C THR A 14 14.45 3.41 -3.79
N SER A 15 15.38 3.90 -2.98
CA SER A 15 15.14 4.22 -1.56
C SER A 15 14.16 5.39 -1.41
N GLN A 16 14.28 6.43 -2.25
CA GLN A 16 13.32 7.52 -2.31
C GLN A 16 11.93 7.03 -2.72
N ILE A 17 11.83 6.22 -3.78
CA ILE A 17 10.55 5.62 -4.21
C ILE A 17 9.94 4.81 -3.07
N ALA A 18 10.73 4.04 -2.32
CA ALA A 18 10.24 3.28 -1.18
C ALA A 18 9.64 4.21 -0.11
N GLN A 19 10.38 5.21 0.35
CA GLN A 19 9.92 6.18 1.35
C GLN A 19 8.63 6.91 0.91
N ILE A 20 8.62 7.42 -0.33
CA ILE A 20 7.48 8.16 -0.86
C ILE A 20 6.28 7.22 -1.04
N SER A 21 6.49 5.95 -1.42
CA SER A 21 5.41 4.97 -1.57
C SER A 21 4.72 4.59 -0.25
N GLU A 22 5.39 4.77 0.89
CA GLU A 22 4.81 4.55 2.22
C GLU A 22 3.86 5.69 2.63
N SER A 23 4.05 6.90 2.09
CA SER A 23 3.24 8.09 2.38
C SER A 23 1.91 8.20 1.62
N LEU A 24 1.41 7.10 1.05
CA LEU A 24 0.16 7.01 0.27
C LEU A 24 0.10 7.94 -0.98
N LEU A 25 1.23 8.50 -1.41
CA LEU A 25 1.29 9.37 -2.58
C LEU A 25 1.06 8.58 -3.87
N ILE A 26 0.31 9.18 -4.80
CA ILE A 26 0.02 8.53 -6.09
C ILE A 26 1.27 8.51 -6.98
N PRO A 27 1.45 7.51 -7.85
CA PRO A 27 2.64 7.36 -8.70
C PRO A 27 3.01 8.59 -9.53
N ARG A 28 2.03 9.43 -9.88
CA ARG A 28 2.25 10.70 -10.58
C ARG A 28 2.97 11.74 -9.72
N GLN A 29 2.67 11.79 -8.42
CA GLN A 29 3.39 12.65 -7.46
C GLN A 29 4.81 12.14 -7.24
N ILE A 30 4.99 10.81 -7.14
CA ILE A 30 6.31 10.18 -7.08
C ILE A 30 7.13 10.60 -8.31
N GLN A 31 6.54 10.56 -9.51
CA GLN A 31 7.21 10.99 -10.75
C GLN A 31 7.63 12.46 -10.69
N ALA A 32 6.72 13.35 -10.30
CA ALA A 32 6.99 14.79 -10.25
C ALA A 32 8.14 15.11 -9.29
N GLN A 33 8.14 14.50 -8.10
CA GLN A 33 9.17 14.71 -7.09
C GLN A 33 10.53 14.12 -7.53
N LEU A 34 10.50 12.99 -8.22
CA LEU A 34 11.71 12.41 -8.79
C LEU A 34 12.27 13.29 -9.91
N CYS A 35 11.43 13.82 -10.80
CA CYS A 35 11.89 14.69 -11.88
C CYS A 35 12.44 16.04 -11.38
N SER A 36 11.91 16.58 -10.27
CA SER A 36 12.39 17.87 -9.74
C SER A 36 13.72 17.78 -8.99
N GLN A 37 14.12 16.60 -8.52
CA GLN A 37 15.34 16.39 -7.74
C GLN A 37 16.52 15.84 -8.56
N ARG A 38 16.32 15.58 -9.85
CA ARG A 38 17.31 14.93 -10.72
C ARG A 38 17.95 15.94 -11.66
N GLU A 39 19.27 15.88 -11.81
CA GLU A 39 20.03 16.58 -12.86
C GLU A 39 20.14 15.76 -14.17
N SER A 40 19.59 14.53 -14.18
CA SER A 40 19.73 13.60 -15.29
C SER A 40 18.66 13.81 -16.36
N ASP A 41 19.08 13.87 -17.62
CA ASP A 41 18.22 13.97 -18.81
C ASP A 41 17.50 12.65 -19.17
N ARG A 42 17.54 11.68 -18.25
CA ARG A 42 16.99 10.35 -18.47
C ARG A 42 15.47 10.35 -18.26
N PRO A 43 14.68 9.91 -19.25
CA PRO A 43 13.23 9.92 -19.12
C PRO A 43 12.76 8.95 -18.04
N VAL A 44 12.03 9.46 -17.05
CA VAL A 44 11.28 8.68 -16.06
C VAL A 44 9.84 8.56 -16.52
N ILE A 45 9.41 7.34 -16.84
CA ILE A 45 8.03 7.08 -17.30
C ILE A 45 7.23 6.52 -16.12
N LEU A 46 5.96 6.92 -16.04
CA LEU A 46 5.04 6.51 -14.98
C LEU A 46 4.97 4.97 -14.82
N GLN A 47 5.03 4.22 -15.92
CA GLN A 47 5.02 2.76 -15.91
C GLN A 47 6.24 2.17 -15.17
N ASP A 48 7.42 2.78 -15.30
CA ASP A 48 8.61 2.30 -14.61
C ASP A 48 8.46 2.50 -13.09
N ILE A 49 7.83 3.60 -12.66
CA ILE A 49 7.49 3.86 -11.26
C ILE A 49 6.48 2.81 -10.75
N TYR A 50 5.42 2.53 -11.50
CA TYR A 50 4.47 1.47 -11.14
C TYR A 50 5.16 0.13 -10.94
N ASN A 51 6.05 -0.25 -11.87
CA ASN A 51 6.81 -1.49 -11.78
C ASN A 51 7.74 -1.51 -10.57
N GLN A 52 8.42 -0.40 -10.28
CA GLN A 52 9.33 -0.31 -9.15
C GLN A 52 8.59 -0.35 -7.81
N VAL A 53 7.48 0.38 -7.66
CA VAL A 53 6.62 0.31 -6.47
C VAL A 53 6.07 -1.10 -6.29
N LYS A 54 5.64 -1.75 -7.37
CA LYS A 54 5.18 -3.15 -7.33
C LYS A 54 6.28 -4.09 -6.86
N LYS A 55 7.52 -3.90 -7.33
CA LYS A 55 8.69 -4.68 -6.91
C LYS A 55 8.98 -4.48 -5.41
N ILE A 56 9.05 -3.23 -4.95
CA ILE A 56 9.28 -2.89 -3.54
C ILE A 56 8.21 -3.54 -2.63
N LYS A 57 6.93 -3.42 -3.01
CA LYS A 57 5.82 -4.05 -2.25
C LYS A 57 5.95 -5.58 -2.22
N LYS A 58 6.32 -6.21 -3.34
CA LYS A 58 6.53 -7.66 -3.41
C LYS A 58 7.68 -8.09 -2.51
N ASP A 59 8.79 -7.35 -2.51
CA ASP A 59 9.96 -7.64 -1.70
C ASP A 59 9.65 -7.46 -0.21
N LYS A 60 8.89 -6.43 0.16
CA LYS A 60 8.41 -6.19 1.55
C LYS A 60 7.52 -7.32 2.07
N LEU A 61 6.73 -7.93 1.20
CA LEU A 61 5.88 -9.06 1.56
C LEU A 61 6.65 -10.36 1.79
N GLN A 62 7.88 -10.48 1.28
CA GLN A 62 8.72 -11.69 1.43
C GLN A 62 7.98 -12.99 1.01
N GLY A 63 7.11 -12.91 0.01
CA GLY A 63 6.29 -14.04 -0.44
C GLY A 63 4.99 -14.28 0.34
N ARG A 64 4.74 -13.54 1.43
CA ARG A 64 3.44 -13.56 2.14
C ARG A 64 2.34 -12.97 1.27
N ARG A 65 1.10 -13.46 1.45
CA ARG A 65 -0.07 -12.86 0.80
C ARG A 65 -0.31 -11.48 1.43
N PRO A 66 -0.65 -10.45 0.63
CA PRO A 66 -0.89 -9.10 1.16
C PRO A 66 -1.90 -9.04 2.31
N ILE A 67 -2.95 -9.86 2.23
CA ILE A 67 -4.00 -9.91 3.24
C ILE A 67 -3.53 -10.55 4.56
N ASP A 68 -2.63 -11.53 4.50
CA ASP A 68 -2.07 -12.15 5.70
C ASP A 68 -1.14 -11.17 6.40
N ALA A 69 -0.27 -10.49 5.64
CA ALA A 69 0.58 -9.43 6.17
C ALA A 69 -0.24 -8.28 6.80
N LEU A 70 -1.37 -7.89 6.20
CA LEU A 70 -2.28 -6.91 6.78
C LEU A 70 -2.83 -7.37 8.13
N ILE A 71 -3.29 -8.62 8.23
CA ILE A 71 -3.83 -9.16 9.49
C ILE A 71 -2.75 -9.21 10.57
N ASP A 72 -1.53 -9.60 10.22
CA ASP A 72 -0.40 -9.61 11.15
C ASP A 72 -0.13 -8.19 11.68
N THR A 73 -0.05 -7.19 10.80
CA THR A 73 0.11 -5.78 11.20
C THR A 73 -1.03 -5.28 12.08
N LEU A 74 -2.28 -5.62 11.77
CA LEU A 74 -3.43 -5.23 12.60
C LEU A 74 -3.32 -5.80 14.02
N LYS A 75 -2.83 -7.04 14.16
CA LYS A 75 -2.60 -7.65 15.48
C LYS A 75 -1.44 -6.98 16.22
N GLU A 76 -0.33 -6.70 15.52
CA GLU A 76 0.83 -6.00 16.08
C GLU A 76 0.45 -4.60 16.62
N GLU A 77 -0.39 -3.87 15.88
CA GLU A 77 -0.89 -2.54 16.25
C GLU A 77 -2.08 -2.58 17.23
N ASN A 78 -2.40 -3.74 17.82
CA ASN A 78 -3.48 -3.94 18.78
C ASN A 78 -4.88 -3.57 18.27
N PHE A 79 -5.14 -3.69 16.97
CA PHE A 79 -6.49 -3.58 16.44
C PHE A 79 -7.31 -4.80 16.86
N VAL A 80 -8.61 -4.58 17.11
CA VAL A 80 -9.56 -5.68 17.21
C VAL A 80 -9.77 -6.20 15.79
N CYS A 81 -9.40 -7.44 15.50
CA CYS A 81 -9.54 -8.05 14.17
C CYS A 81 -10.27 -9.39 14.23
N SER A 82 -11.11 -9.65 13.23
CA SER A 82 -11.77 -10.94 12.99
C SER A 82 -11.73 -11.24 11.50
N SER A 83 -11.39 -12.47 11.13
CA SER A 83 -11.40 -12.90 9.72
C SER A 83 -12.01 -14.29 9.58
N ALA A 84 -12.74 -14.51 8.50
CA ALA A 84 -13.24 -15.81 8.11
C ALA A 84 -12.49 -16.33 6.89
N ARG A 85 -12.34 -17.66 6.81
CA ARG A 85 -11.72 -18.35 5.68
C ARG A 85 -12.64 -19.45 5.16
N ASP A 86 -12.56 -19.73 3.85
CA ASP A 86 -13.20 -20.90 3.24
C ASP A 86 -12.39 -22.19 3.50
N ALA A 87 -12.86 -23.32 2.96
CA ALA A 87 -12.22 -24.62 3.11
C ALA A 87 -10.82 -24.67 2.46
N GLU A 88 -10.60 -23.83 1.44
CA GLU A 88 -9.36 -23.68 0.71
C GLU A 88 -8.37 -22.69 1.37
N GLY A 89 -8.78 -22.04 2.46
CA GLY A 89 -7.95 -21.10 3.21
C GLY A 89 -7.89 -19.69 2.62
N HIS A 90 -8.77 -19.34 1.68
CA HIS A 90 -8.96 -17.96 1.23
C HIS A 90 -9.78 -17.17 2.23
N ILE A 91 -9.39 -15.91 2.44
CA ILE A 91 -10.14 -15.00 3.31
C ILE A 91 -11.42 -14.57 2.59
N THR A 92 -12.56 -14.84 3.23
CA THR A 92 -13.90 -14.50 2.73
C THR A 92 -14.45 -13.24 3.37
N SER A 93 -14.01 -12.93 4.59
CA SER A 93 -14.34 -11.68 5.26
C SER A 93 -13.22 -11.25 6.21
N LEU A 94 -13.05 -9.94 6.34
CA LEU A 94 -12.14 -9.30 7.29
C LEU A 94 -12.87 -8.12 7.93
N PHE A 95 -12.97 -8.14 9.25
CA PHE A 95 -13.44 -7.05 10.07
C PHE A 95 -12.32 -6.60 11.00
N PHE A 96 -12.07 -5.30 11.08
CA PHE A 96 -11.12 -4.76 12.04
C PHE A 96 -11.53 -3.35 12.49
N THR A 97 -11.16 -2.99 13.71
CA THR A 97 -11.44 -1.68 14.28
C THR A 97 -10.41 -1.30 15.35
N HIS A 98 -10.14 0.00 15.47
CA HIS A 98 -9.24 0.51 16.50
C HIS A 98 -9.93 0.43 17.88
N PRO A 99 -9.24 0.03 18.97
CA PRO A 99 -9.86 -0.12 20.29
C PRO A 99 -10.55 1.16 20.79
N LEU A 100 -10.03 2.34 20.43
CA LEU A 100 -10.69 3.62 20.75
C LEU A 100 -12.04 3.76 20.06
N ALA A 101 -12.17 3.32 18.81
CA ALA A 101 -13.44 3.37 18.09
C ALA A 101 -14.49 2.47 18.76
N VAL A 102 -14.08 1.31 19.31
CA VAL A 102 -14.95 0.44 20.11
C VAL A 102 -15.43 1.16 21.37
N LYS A 103 -14.54 1.86 22.08
CA LYS A 103 -14.92 2.67 23.27
C LYS A 103 -15.92 3.78 22.93
N VAL A 104 -15.69 4.49 21.81
CA VAL A 104 -16.60 5.53 21.32
C VAL A 104 -17.96 4.92 20.97
N LEU A 105 -17.98 3.78 20.29
CA LEU A 105 -19.22 3.08 19.93
C LEU A 105 -20.02 2.68 21.17
N HIS A 106 -19.37 2.22 22.24
CA HIS A 106 -20.05 1.96 23.51
C HIS A 106 -20.64 3.21 24.17
N GLY A 107 -19.99 4.37 24.02
CA GLY A 107 -20.50 5.65 24.53
C GLY A 107 -21.62 6.26 23.67
N PHE A 108 -21.63 5.96 22.37
CA PHE A 108 -22.58 6.49 21.39
C PHE A 108 -23.13 5.36 20.51
N PRO A 109 -23.95 4.44 21.05
CA PRO A 109 -24.36 3.22 20.36
C PRO A 109 -25.29 3.46 19.16
N HIS A 110 -25.76 4.69 18.97
CA HIS A 110 -26.72 5.05 17.93
C HIS A 110 -26.08 5.45 16.60
N VAL A 111 -24.76 5.70 16.55
CA VAL A 111 -24.09 6.21 15.35
C VAL A 111 -22.89 5.34 15.00
N ILE A 112 -22.95 4.69 13.83
CA ILE A 112 -21.83 3.97 13.21
C ILE A 112 -21.52 4.67 11.90
N LEU A 113 -20.34 5.29 11.81
CA LEU A 113 -19.83 5.82 10.54
C LEU A 113 -18.92 4.76 9.91
N MET A 114 -19.33 4.23 8.77
CA MET A 114 -18.56 3.26 8.00
C MET A 114 -18.13 3.90 6.69
N ASP A 115 -16.82 3.98 6.45
CA ASP A 115 -16.29 4.39 5.16
C ASP A 115 -16.43 3.23 4.16
N CYS A 116 -17.51 3.23 3.40
CA CYS A 116 -17.84 2.20 2.41
C CYS A 116 -17.35 2.58 1.01
N THR A 117 -16.18 3.20 0.87
CA THR A 117 -15.61 3.53 -0.45
C THR A 117 -15.08 2.29 -1.16
N TYR A 118 -15.99 1.52 -1.77
CA TYR A 118 -15.62 0.45 -2.69
C TYR A 118 -15.38 1.02 -4.10
N LYS A 119 -14.12 1.21 -4.47
CA LYS A 119 -13.75 1.61 -5.83
C LYS A 119 -13.39 0.37 -6.66
N THR A 120 -14.37 -0.18 -7.36
CA THR A 120 -14.14 -1.23 -8.37
C THR A 120 -13.42 -0.64 -9.57
N ASN A 121 -12.20 -1.10 -9.85
CA ASN A 121 -11.56 -0.86 -11.13
C ASN A 121 -12.23 -1.73 -12.20
N LYS A 122 -12.80 -1.09 -13.23
CA LYS A 122 -13.00 -1.69 -14.55
C LYS A 122 -11.75 -1.45 -15.39
#